data_AF-A0AAW9KY78-F1
#
_entry.id   AF-A0AAW9KY78-F1
#
_cell.length_a   1.000
_cell.length_b   1.000
_cell.length_c   1.000
_cell.angle_alpha   90.00
_cell.angle_beta   90.00
_cell.angle_gamma   90.00
#
_symmetry.space_group_name_H-M   'P 1'
#
loop_
_entity.id
_entity.type
_entity.pdbx_description
1 polymer ?
#
loop_
_entity_poly.entity_id
_entity_poly.type
_entity_poly.pdbx_seq_one_letter_code
_entity_poly.pdbx_strand_id
1 'polypeptide(L)'
;MADGEPASPEDSPSGFEAPPGPLDEPPDPPDPEGLPSAPDDQEMPLADHIEEMVQRLLVVLVVLGVASGIVFPFADQLINFLWYEFLPGTFEQCPTRGNSDIACPHLYHPLALMLARFKVSSLVGFIVALPVGVYQTYRFMRPGLYPRERKYYLASVPTSLVLASFGVLFAFFLVLPVLFVFFTGYTQSAANVAFGLGETFNLIVLMIGFFALIFQIPLLVMLAIMMGLTTEQWLTERRLYFWGGFATVAFIFSPDPTGMAPFLVAMTMIGLFEGTLGLLRWTKRDSLWPAPAALEKRRPTAWLLAGLVGYLASSIPVPPGYISRLPTPVIDALASADLLSAMPLVIALLVVVAFEATVYVLTQARRWTVRRLLIKIRGAVWLAAVVLGYLGSPNAILRTAFTTVNLPTRTALLVAGATLVAFEATIFVSRAVRGD
;
A
#
# COMPACT_ATOMS: atom_id res chain seq x y z
N MET A 1 -84.81 -40.89 -44.11
CA MET A 1 -86.06 -40.37 -44.66
C MET A 1 -86.39 -39.14 -43.84
N ALA A 2 -86.25 -37.97 -44.48
CA ALA A 2 -86.84 -36.66 -44.14
C ALA A 2 -86.55 -35.96 -42.78
N ASP A 3 -86.22 -34.67 -42.92
CA ASP A 3 -86.62 -33.50 -42.11
C ASP A 3 -85.73 -32.98 -40.95
N GLY A 4 -85.10 -31.82 -41.21
CA GLY A 4 -85.49 -30.53 -40.60
C GLY A 4 -84.84 -30.08 -39.29
N GLU A 5 -84.12 -28.96 -39.35
CA GLU A 5 -83.62 -28.06 -38.27
C GLU A 5 -84.60 -27.83 -37.07
N PRO A 6 -84.16 -27.38 -35.87
CA PRO A 6 -83.77 -25.97 -35.69
C PRO A 6 -82.71 -25.62 -34.62
N ALA A 7 -82.32 -24.35 -34.65
CA ALA A 7 -81.38 -23.64 -33.77
C ALA A 7 -82.07 -22.93 -32.57
N SER A 8 -81.36 -22.91 -31.42
CA SER A 8 -81.22 -21.88 -30.34
C SER A 8 -82.50 -21.36 -29.59
N PRO A 9 -82.42 -20.62 -28.45
CA PRO A 9 -81.28 -20.11 -27.67
C PRO A 9 -81.41 -20.18 -26.11
N GLU A 10 -80.41 -19.62 -25.41
CA GLU A 10 -80.43 -19.02 -24.06
C GLU A 10 -80.62 -19.90 -22.81
N ASP A 11 -79.58 -20.00 -21.96
CA ASP A 11 -79.52 -19.24 -20.69
C ASP A 11 -78.11 -19.27 -20.06
N SER A 12 -77.65 -18.12 -19.58
CA SER A 12 -76.48 -17.93 -18.70
C SER A 12 -77.01 -17.20 -17.46
N PRO A 13 -76.57 -17.47 -16.22
CA PRO A 13 -75.20 -17.10 -15.83
C PRO A 13 -74.59 -17.84 -14.62
N SER A 14 -73.25 -17.79 -14.49
CA SER A 14 -72.50 -17.38 -13.29
C SER A 14 -71.11 -18.02 -13.22
N GLY A 15 -70.08 -17.18 -13.12
CA GLY A 15 -68.69 -17.58 -12.93
C GLY A 15 -67.77 -16.39 -13.12
N PHE A 16 -67.49 -15.66 -12.03
CA PHE A 16 -66.53 -14.56 -11.97
C PHE A 16 -65.12 -15.05 -12.33
N GLU A 17 -64.51 -14.51 -13.38
CA GLU A 17 -63.08 -14.64 -13.69
C GLU A 17 -62.29 -13.54 -12.97
N ALA A 18 -61.17 -13.95 -12.35
CA ALA A 18 -60.25 -13.08 -11.63
C ALA A 18 -59.46 -12.16 -12.60
N PRO A 19 -59.01 -10.96 -12.16
CA PRO A 19 -58.30 -10.02 -13.03
C PRO A 19 -56.91 -10.55 -13.46
N PRO A 20 -56.43 -10.19 -14.66
CA PRO A 20 -55.13 -10.62 -15.16
C PRO A 20 -53.99 -10.00 -14.34
N GLY A 21 -52.94 -10.79 -14.10
CA GLY A 21 -51.71 -10.35 -13.44
C GLY A 21 -50.94 -9.30 -14.25
N PRO A 22 -49.91 -8.67 -13.64
CA PRO A 22 -49.15 -7.61 -14.28
C PRO A 22 -48.50 -8.12 -15.57
N LEU A 23 -48.65 -7.31 -16.62
CA LEU A 23 -48.16 -7.55 -17.98
C LEU A 23 -46.68 -7.93 -17.97
N ASP A 24 -46.34 -9.05 -18.62
CA ASP A 24 -44.98 -9.31 -19.08
C ASP A 24 -44.55 -8.12 -19.96
N GLU A 25 -43.60 -7.32 -19.48
CA GLU A 25 -42.97 -6.28 -20.29
C GLU A 25 -42.30 -6.97 -21.50
N PRO A 26 -42.57 -6.51 -22.74
CA PRO A 26 -41.86 -7.03 -23.89
C PRO A 26 -40.36 -6.79 -23.71
N PRO A 27 -39.49 -7.70 -24.18
CA PRO A 27 -38.05 -7.52 -24.09
C PRO A 27 -37.67 -6.19 -24.75
N ASP A 28 -36.89 -5.38 -24.03
CA ASP A 28 -36.39 -4.11 -24.54
C ASP A 28 -35.67 -4.31 -25.88
N PRO A 29 -35.83 -3.37 -26.84
CA PRO A 29 -35.15 -3.47 -28.12
C PRO A 29 -33.63 -3.44 -27.89
N PRO A 30 -32.84 -4.21 -28.67
CA PRO A 30 -31.40 -4.25 -28.51
C PRO A 30 -30.80 -2.85 -28.70
N ASP A 31 -29.98 -2.43 -27.75
CA ASP A 31 -29.30 -1.15 -27.76
C ASP A 31 -28.53 -0.95 -29.10
N PRO A 32 -28.75 0.19 -29.80
CA PRO A 32 -28.13 0.45 -31.11
C PRO A 32 -26.63 0.76 -31.02
N GLU A 33 -26.07 0.88 -29.81
CA GLU A 33 -24.63 1.07 -29.55
C GLU A 33 -24.03 -0.17 -28.88
N GLY A 34 -24.03 -1.30 -29.61
CA GLY A 34 -23.48 -2.57 -29.15
C GLY A 34 -21.98 -2.53 -28.88
N LEU A 35 -21.59 -2.13 -27.67
CA LEU A 35 -20.32 -2.52 -27.10
C LEU A 35 -20.34 -4.05 -26.94
N PRO A 36 -19.30 -4.78 -27.38
CA PRO A 36 -19.27 -6.22 -27.23
C PRO A 36 -19.35 -6.58 -25.74
N SER A 37 -20.41 -7.26 -25.32
CA SER A 37 -20.60 -7.82 -23.99
C SER A 37 -19.94 -9.20 -23.88
N ALA A 38 -19.75 -9.70 -22.66
CA ALA A 38 -19.18 -11.03 -22.47
C ALA A 38 -20.11 -12.11 -23.07
N PRO A 39 -19.60 -13.23 -23.62
CA PRO A 39 -20.44 -14.23 -24.30
C PRO A 39 -21.52 -14.90 -23.44
N ASP A 40 -21.37 -14.87 -22.11
CA ASP A 40 -22.38 -15.38 -21.15
C ASP A 40 -23.01 -14.25 -20.32
N ASP A 41 -22.93 -13.00 -20.80
CA ASP A 41 -23.52 -11.86 -20.09
C ASP A 41 -25.04 -11.95 -20.17
N GLN A 42 -25.69 -12.09 -19.02
CA GLN A 42 -27.14 -12.14 -18.90
C GLN A 42 -27.56 -10.95 -18.04
N GLU A 43 -28.35 -10.05 -18.61
CA GLU A 43 -28.91 -8.93 -17.87
C GLU A 43 -29.94 -9.46 -16.85
N MET A 44 -29.60 -9.34 -15.57
CA MET A 44 -30.47 -9.75 -14.47
C MET A 44 -31.17 -8.51 -13.88
N PRO A 45 -32.44 -8.61 -13.50
CA PRO A 45 -33.11 -7.61 -12.67
C PRO A 45 -32.29 -7.28 -11.42
N LEU A 46 -32.32 -6.02 -10.97
CA LEU A 46 -31.55 -5.55 -9.81
C LEU A 46 -31.85 -6.36 -8.54
N ALA A 47 -33.10 -6.80 -8.38
CA ALA A 47 -33.53 -7.64 -7.26
C ALA A 47 -32.78 -8.98 -7.26
N ASP A 48 -32.68 -9.64 -8.42
CA ASP A 48 -32.01 -10.92 -8.58
C ASP A 48 -30.50 -10.79 -8.35
N HIS A 49 -29.89 -9.67 -8.79
CA HIS A 49 -28.48 -9.40 -8.54
C HIS A 49 -28.15 -9.22 -7.05
N ILE A 50 -29.02 -8.52 -6.31
CA ILE A 50 -28.89 -8.38 -4.84
C ILE A 50 -29.11 -9.73 -4.15
N GLU A 51 -30.10 -10.51 -4.60
CA GLU A 51 -30.35 -11.83 -4.07
C GLU A 51 -29.12 -12.74 -4.24
N GLU A 52 -28.49 -12.73 -5.41
CA GLU A 52 -27.26 -13.50 -5.63
C GLU A 52 -26.15 -13.06 -4.67
N MET A 53 -25.92 -11.75 -4.49
CA MET A 53 -24.91 -11.24 -3.56
C MET A 53 -25.15 -11.77 -2.14
N VAL A 54 -26.39 -11.73 -1.66
CA VAL A 54 -26.77 -12.20 -0.31
C VAL A 54 -26.58 -13.71 -0.19
N GLN A 55 -27.01 -14.49 -1.19
CA GLN A 55 -26.83 -15.95 -1.18
C GLN A 55 -25.33 -16.32 -1.14
N ARG A 56 -24.50 -15.63 -1.93
CA ARG A 56 -23.05 -15.84 -1.96
C ARG A 56 -22.40 -15.47 -0.62
N LEU A 57 -22.79 -14.34 -0.03
CA LEU A 57 -22.33 -13.91 1.29
C LEU A 57 -22.73 -14.92 2.38
N LEU A 58 -23.96 -15.45 2.32
CA LEU A 58 -24.44 -16.46 3.27
C LEU A 58 -23.58 -17.72 3.21
N VAL A 59 -23.15 -18.17 2.03
CA VAL A 59 -22.22 -19.32 1.91
C VAL A 59 -20.89 -19.04 2.63
N VAL A 60 -20.34 -17.83 2.51
CA VAL A 60 -19.10 -17.45 3.21
C VAL A 60 -19.30 -17.46 4.73
N LEU A 61 -20.43 -16.92 5.20
CA LEU A 61 -20.78 -16.89 6.63
C LEU A 61 -21.03 -18.29 7.20
N VAL A 62 -21.65 -19.18 6.43
CA VAL A 62 -21.85 -20.58 6.82
C VAL A 62 -20.50 -21.29 6.95
N VAL A 63 -19.59 -21.12 5.99
CA VAL A 63 -18.24 -21.72 6.08
C VAL A 63 -17.48 -21.17 7.29
N LEU A 64 -17.54 -19.86 7.54
CA LEU A 64 -16.97 -19.24 8.73
C LEU A 64 -17.53 -19.86 10.00
N GLY A 65 -18.86 -19.99 10.11
CA GLY A 65 -19.54 -20.55 11.26
C GLY A 65 -19.21 -22.02 11.49
N VAL A 66 -19.19 -22.84 10.44
CA VAL A 66 -18.83 -24.27 10.52
C VAL A 66 -17.38 -24.45 10.95
N ALA A 67 -16.44 -23.74 10.33
CA ALA A 67 -15.03 -23.79 10.70
C ALA A 67 -14.81 -23.32 12.15
N SER A 68 -15.50 -22.26 12.58
CA SER A 68 -15.49 -21.80 13.98
C SER A 68 -16.04 -22.87 14.93
N GLY A 69 -17.15 -23.51 14.58
CA GLY A 69 -17.77 -24.57 15.39
C GLY A 69 -16.88 -25.80 15.54
N ILE A 70 -16.12 -26.16 14.52
CA ILE A 70 -15.13 -27.27 14.57
C ILE A 70 -13.98 -26.94 15.52
N VAL A 71 -13.52 -25.69 15.54
CA VAL A 71 -12.38 -25.26 16.36
C VAL A 71 -12.77 -24.94 17.81
N PHE A 72 -14.02 -24.56 18.06
CA PHE A 72 -14.51 -24.15 19.37
C PHE A 72 -14.17 -25.10 20.54
N PRO A 73 -14.25 -26.44 20.41
CA PRO A 73 -13.85 -27.37 21.48
C PRO A 73 -12.36 -27.28 21.86
N PHE A 74 -11.51 -26.81 20.95
CA PHE A 74 -10.07 -26.66 21.14
C PHE A 74 -9.68 -25.24 21.54
N ALA A 75 -10.64 -24.34 21.76
CA ALA A 75 -10.39 -22.93 21.98
C ALA A 75 -9.49 -22.65 23.19
N ASP A 76 -9.59 -23.42 24.28
CA ASP A 76 -8.74 -23.24 25.46
C ASP A 76 -7.26 -23.50 25.15
N GLN A 77 -6.97 -24.52 24.33
CA GLN A 77 -5.61 -24.83 23.91
C GLN A 77 -5.03 -23.71 23.05
N LEU A 78 -5.83 -23.18 22.12
CA LEU A 78 -5.42 -22.05 21.28
C LEU A 78 -5.22 -20.77 22.10
N ILE A 79 -6.10 -20.50 23.09
CA ILE A 79 -5.96 -19.33 23.98
C ILE A 79 -4.64 -19.43 24.73
N ASN A 80 -4.36 -20.56 25.37
CA ASN A 80 -3.13 -20.76 26.12
C ASN A 80 -1.89 -20.68 25.21
N PHE A 81 -1.94 -21.29 24.02
CA PHE A 81 -0.87 -21.20 23.03
C PHE A 81 -0.56 -19.75 22.65
N LEU A 82 -1.58 -19.00 22.21
CA LEU A 82 -1.42 -17.61 21.80
C LEU A 82 -0.99 -16.70 22.95
N TRP A 83 -1.47 -16.96 24.17
CA TRP A 83 -1.15 -16.15 25.34
C TRP A 83 0.32 -16.28 25.73
N TYR A 84 0.79 -17.51 25.94
CA TYR A 84 2.14 -17.76 26.46
C TYR A 84 3.24 -17.67 25.40
N GLU A 85 2.89 -17.53 24.12
CA GLU A 85 3.88 -17.17 23.10
C GLU A 85 4.39 -15.74 23.29
N PHE A 86 3.51 -14.80 23.62
CA PHE A 86 3.87 -13.38 23.73
C PHE A 86 4.15 -12.92 25.16
N LEU A 87 3.63 -13.64 26.14
CA LEU A 87 3.75 -13.30 27.55
C LEU A 87 4.49 -14.38 28.33
N PRO A 88 5.37 -14.02 29.27
CA PRO A 88 6.15 -14.99 30.02
C PRO A 88 5.26 -15.84 30.94
N GLY A 89 5.44 -17.16 30.88
CA GLY A 89 4.80 -18.10 31.80
C GLY A 89 4.29 -19.35 31.12
N THR A 90 3.55 -20.15 31.90
CA THR A 90 2.76 -21.28 31.42
C THR A 90 1.50 -21.42 32.27
N PHE A 91 0.48 -22.08 31.73
CA PHE A 91 -0.80 -22.28 32.42
C PHE A 91 -0.63 -22.97 33.79
N GLU A 92 0.25 -23.97 33.88
CA GLU A 92 0.48 -24.75 35.11
C GLU A 92 1.12 -23.92 36.23
N GLN A 93 1.86 -22.87 35.90
CA GLN A 93 2.55 -22.04 36.90
C GLN A 93 1.61 -21.05 37.58
N CYS A 94 0.57 -20.59 36.89
CA CYS A 94 -0.37 -19.57 37.36
C CYS A 94 -1.19 -19.93 38.62
N PRO A 95 -1.67 -21.17 38.82
CA PRO A 95 -2.35 -21.52 40.07
C PRO A 95 -1.40 -21.74 41.26
N THR A 96 -0.10 -21.91 41.04
CA THR A 96 0.86 -22.37 42.07
C THR A 96 1.93 -21.37 42.50
N ARG A 97 2.31 -20.41 41.65
CA ARG A 97 3.35 -19.43 41.96
C ARG A 97 2.78 -18.02 41.92
N GLY A 98 2.65 -17.39 43.08
CA GLY A 98 2.36 -15.95 43.21
C GLY A 98 3.55 -15.06 42.86
N ASN A 99 4.37 -15.45 41.88
CA ASN A 99 5.53 -14.69 41.44
C ASN A 99 5.08 -13.55 40.50
N SER A 100 5.60 -12.35 40.72
CA SER A 100 5.32 -11.15 39.92
C SER A 100 5.74 -11.25 38.45
N ASP A 101 6.60 -12.20 38.12
CA ASP A 101 7.25 -12.29 36.81
C ASP A 101 6.45 -13.14 35.80
N ILE A 102 5.34 -13.74 36.23
CA ILE A 102 4.50 -14.62 35.41
C ILE A 102 3.23 -13.86 35.01
N ALA A 103 2.97 -13.76 33.71
CA ALA A 103 1.85 -13.03 33.16
C ALA A 103 0.58 -13.89 33.10
N CYS A 104 -0.04 -14.11 34.25
CA CYS A 104 -1.27 -14.91 34.33
C CYS A 104 -2.51 -14.17 33.79
N PRO A 105 -3.38 -14.84 33.01
CA PRO A 105 -4.59 -14.24 32.48
C PRO A 105 -5.62 -14.01 33.59
N HIS A 106 -5.96 -12.75 33.85
CA HIS A 106 -6.98 -12.37 34.83
C HIS A 106 -8.36 -12.25 34.19
N LEU A 107 -9.39 -12.76 34.87
CA LEU A 107 -10.78 -12.66 34.45
C LEU A 107 -11.47 -11.54 35.23
N TYR A 108 -11.85 -10.46 34.55
CA TYR A 108 -12.55 -9.33 35.17
C TYR A 108 -14.09 -9.46 35.13
N HIS A 109 -14.63 -10.42 34.38
CA HIS A 109 -16.05 -10.73 34.34
C HIS A 109 -16.26 -12.22 34.00
N PRO A 110 -17.30 -12.91 34.52
CA PRO A 110 -17.53 -14.35 34.29
C PRO A 110 -17.64 -14.77 32.81
N LEU A 111 -18.08 -13.86 31.94
CA LEU A 111 -18.22 -14.14 30.49
C LEU A 111 -16.89 -14.04 29.72
N ALA A 112 -15.81 -13.51 30.32
CA ALA A 112 -14.59 -13.17 29.59
C ALA A 112 -13.94 -14.38 28.89
N LEU A 113 -13.88 -15.53 29.56
CA LEU A 113 -13.34 -16.75 28.97
C LEU A 113 -14.21 -17.24 27.80
N MET A 114 -15.53 -17.23 27.95
CA MET A 114 -16.46 -17.65 26.89
C MET A 114 -16.34 -16.74 25.65
N LEU A 115 -16.24 -15.42 25.85
CA LEU A 115 -16.01 -14.48 24.76
C LEU A 115 -14.64 -14.71 24.10
N ALA A 116 -13.59 -15.01 24.87
CA ALA A 116 -12.28 -15.34 24.31
C ALA A 116 -12.34 -16.61 23.44
N ARG A 117 -13.08 -17.64 23.89
CA ARG A 117 -13.31 -18.86 23.10
C ARG A 117 -14.02 -18.57 21.79
N PHE A 118 -15.09 -17.78 21.82
CA PHE A 118 -15.78 -17.36 20.59
C PHE A 118 -14.85 -16.58 19.67
N LYS A 119 -14.08 -15.62 20.18
CA LYS A 119 -13.14 -14.80 19.41
C LYS A 119 -12.06 -15.64 18.72
N VAL A 120 -11.44 -16.59 19.43
CA VAL A 120 -10.38 -17.42 18.80
C VAL A 120 -10.96 -18.40 17.78
N SER A 121 -12.13 -18.98 18.05
CA SER A 121 -12.79 -19.86 17.10
C SER A 121 -13.22 -19.11 15.84
N SER A 122 -13.78 -17.90 16.00
CA SER A 122 -14.21 -17.06 14.88
C SER A 122 -13.04 -16.51 14.08
N LEU A 123 -11.88 -16.28 14.71
CA LEU A 123 -10.64 -15.94 14.02
C LEU A 123 -10.22 -17.04 13.05
N VAL A 124 -10.18 -18.29 13.50
CA VAL A 124 -9.82 -19.42 12.62
C VAL A 124 -10.85 -19.59 11.52
N GLY A 125 -12.14 -19.52 11.85
CA GLY A 125 -13.21 -19.56 10.87
C GLY A 125 -13.10 -18.44 9.84
N PHE A 126 -12.74 -17.22 10.26
CA PHE A 126 -12.53 -16.08 9.39
C PHE A 126 -11.36 -16.30 8.42
N ILE A 127 -10.21 -16.79 8.91
CA ILE A 127 -9.04 -17.09 8.08
C ILE A 127 -9.39 -18.13 7.01
N VAL A 128 -10.14 -19.17 7.36
CA VAL A 128 -10.62 -20.21 6.43
C VAL A 128 -11.64 -19.65 5.44
N ALA A 129 -12.49 -18.71 5.88
CA ALA A 129 -13.51 -18.10 5.05
C ALA A 129 -12.95 -17.10 4.03
N LEU A 130 -11.76 -16.51 4.23
CA LEU A 130 -11.14 -15.58 3.28
C LEU A 130 -11.00 -16.12 1.84
N PRO A 131 -10.34 -17.27 1.59
CA PRO A 131 -10.22 -17.81 0.23
C PRO A 131 -11.58 -18.22 -0.35
N VAL A 132 -12.51 -18.69 0.50
CA VAL A 132 -13.89 -18.98 0.07
C VAL A 132 -14.60 -17.69 -0.34
N GLY A 133 -14.41 -16.60 0.40
CA GLY A 133 -14.90 -15.26 0.07
C GLY A 133 -14.45 -14.83 -1.31
N VAL A 134 -13.15 -14.90 -1.60
CA VAL A 134 -12.59 -14.60 -2.93
C VAL A 134 -13.23 -15.46 -4.02
N TYR A 135 -13.44 -16.75 -3.77
CA TYR A 135 -14.12 -17.64 -4.72
C TYR A 135 -15.61 -17.31 -4.91
N GLN A 136 -16.32 -16.87 -3.86
CA GLN A 136 -17.72 -16.46 -3.99
C GLN A 136 -17.84 -15.11 -4.71
N THR A 137 -16.92 -14.17 -4.49
CA THR A 137 -16.84 -12.93 -5.25
C THR A 137 -16.55 -13.20 -6.74
N TYR A 138 -15.68 -14.17 -7.05
CA TYR A 138 -15.51 -14.68 -8.41
C TYR A 138 -16.83 -15.18 -9.01
N ARG A 139 -17.54 -16.05 -8.28
CA ARG A 139 -18.81 -16.65 -8.76
C ARG A 139 -19.85 -15.60 -9.07
N PHE A 140 -19.95 -14.58 -8.21
CA PHE A 140 -20.84 -13.45 -8.39
C PHE A 140 -20.50 -12.60 -9.62
N MET A 141 -19.21 -12.29 -9.84
CA MET A 141 -18.81 -11.46 -10.98
C MET A 141 -18.66 -12.25 -12.29
N ARG A 142 -18.61 -13.60 -12.25
CA ARG A 142 -18.35 -14.48 -13.40
C ARG A 142 -19.19 -14.17 -14.66
N PRO A 143 -20.50 -13.87 -14.58
CA PRO A 143 -21.30 -13.56 -15.77
C PRO A 143 -20.71 -12.42 -16.59
N GLY A 144 -20.32 -11.32 -15.93
CA GLY A 144 -19.75 -10.13 -16.57
C GLY A 144 -18.26 -10.22 -16.93
N LEU A 145 -17.56 -11.31 -16.60
CA LEU A 145 -16.12 -11.47 -16.90
C LEU A 145 -15.89 -12.16 -18.25
N TYR A 146 -14.92 -11.66 -19.01
CA TYR A 146 -14.47 -12.32 -20.23
C TYR A 146 -13.82 -13.69 -19.92
N PRO A 147 -13.88 -14.68 -20.83
CA PRO A 147 -13.33 -16.02 -20.59
C PRO A 147 -11.85 -16.05 -20.18
N ARG A 148 -11.05 -15.10 -20.69
CA ARG A 148 -9.63 -14.95 -20.33
C ARG A 148 -9.46 -14.44 -18.89
N GLU A 149 -10.31 -13.52 -18.45
CA GLU A 149 -10.27 -12.94 -17.09
C GLU A 149 -10.69 -13.95 -16.03
N ARG A 150 -11.68 -14.80 -16.35
CA ARG A 150 -12.17 -15.85 -15.44
C ARG A 150 -11.05 -16.77 -14.96
N LYS A 151 -10.15 -17.18 -15.85
CA LYS A 151 -9.01 -18.06 -15.51
C LYS A 151 -8.09 -17.40 -14.47
N TYR A 152 -7.77 -16.13 -14.67
CA TYR A 152 -6.87 -15.41 -13.77
C TYR A 152 -7.54 -15.08 -12.43
N TYR A 153 -8.83 -14.72 -12.45
CA TYR A 153 -9.58 -14.52 -11.22
C TYR A 153 -9.62 -15.82 -10.41
N LEU A 154 -9.91 -16.96 -11.04
CA LEU A 154 -9.93 -18.25 -10.34
C LEU A 154 -8.55 -18.62 -9.76
N ALA A 155 -7.45 -18.27 -10.43
CA ALA A 155 -6.08 -18.44 -9.92
C ALA A 155 -5.76 -17.57 -8.68
N SER A 156 -6.55 -16.53 -8.42
CA SER A 156 -6.40 -15.70 -7.21
C SER A 156 -6.85 -16.42 -5.94
N VAL A 157 -7.74 -17.42 -6.02
CA VAL A 157 -8.28 -18.14 -4.85
C VAL A 157 -7.17 -18.85 -4.03
N PRO A 158 -6.32 -19.72 -4.61
CA PRO A 158 -5.21 -20.31 -3.85
C PRO A 158 -4.17 -19.25 -3.43
N THR A 159 -4.01 -18.18 -4.22
CA THR A 159 -3.12 -17.06 -3.87
C THR A 159 -3.61 -16.34 -2.61
N SER A 160 -4.93 -16.18 -2.45
CA SER A 160 -5.56 -15.57 -1.28
C SER A 160 -5.27 -16.36 -0.01
N LEU A 161 -5.34 -17.69 -0.06
CA LEU A 161 -4.98 -18.55 1.07
C LEU A 161 -3.52 -18.34 1.48
N VAL A 162 -2.60 -18.37 0.50
CA VAL A 162 -1.17 -18.16 0.75
C VAL A 162 -0.92 -16.78 1.37
N LEU A 163 -1.52 -15.72 0.82
CA LEU A 163 -1.42 -14.35 1.36
C LEU A 163 -2.00 -14.24 2.77
N ALA A 164 -3.17 -14.84 3.03
CA ALA A 164 -3.77 -14.85 4.36
C ALA A 164 -2.85 -15.55 5.37
N SER A 165 -2.29 -16.70 5.01
CA SER A 165 -1.32 -17.41 5.85
C SER A 165 -0.08 -16.55 6.11
N PHE A 166 0.48 -15.88 5.10
CA PHE A 166 1.59 -14.93 5.31
C PHE A 166 1.20 -13.78 6.23
N GLY A 167 -0.01 -13.24 6.12
CA GLY A 167 -0.50 -12.20 7.02
C GLY A 167 -0.60 -12.66 8.47
N VAL A 168 -1.12 -13.87 8.70
CA VAL A 168 -1.18 -14.49 10.03
C VAL A 168 0.25 -14.68 10.59
N LEU A 169 1.16 -15.24 9.80
CA LEU A 169 2.55 -15.45 10.21
C LEU A 169 3.27 -14.13 10.48
N PHE A 170 3.04 -13.10 9.65
CA PHE A 170 3.62 -11.77 9.84
C PHE A 170 3.13 -11.12 11.14
N ALA A 171 1.82 -11.22 11.44
CA ALA A 171 1.28 -10.73 12.70
C ALA A 171 1.87 -11.47 13.90
N PHE A 172 1.94 -12.79 13.81
CA PHE A 172 2.39 -13.67 14.89
C PHE A 172 3.89 -13.50 15.17
N PHE A 173 4.75 -13.54 14.16
CA PHE A 173 6.20 -13.54 14.37
C PHE A 173 6.85 -12.16 14.43
N LEU A 174 6.22 -11.12 13.88
CA LEU A 174 6.82 -9.80 13.78
C LEU A 174 6.02 -8.76 14.55
N VAL A 175 4.74 -8.61 14.27
CA VAL A 175 3.97 -7.47 14.80
C VAL A 175 3.67 -7.62 16.28
N LEU A 176 3.09 -8.75 16.69
CA LEU A 176 2.71 -8.97 18.08
C LEU A 176 3.91 -8.94 19.05
N PRO A 177 5.06 -9.59 18.76
CA PRO A 177 6.24 -9.47 19.61
C PRO A 177 6.72 -8.03 19.77
N VAL A 178 6.76 -7.25 18.68
CA VAL A 178 7.14 -5.83 18.73
C VAL A 178 6.18 -5.02 19.60
N LEU A 179 4.88 -5.27 19.49
CA LEU A 179 3.86 -4.60 20.31
C LEU A 179 4.00 -4.95 21.79
N PHE A 180 4.13 -6.23 22.14
CA PHE A 180 4.26 -6.64 23.53
C PHE A 180 5.54 -6.11 24.15
N VAL A 181 6.68 -6.16 23.46
CA VAL A 181 7.93 -5.55 23.94
C VAL A 181 7.75 -4.05 24.22
N PHE A 182 7.11 -3.32 23.30
CA PHE A 182 6.86 -1.90 23.47
C PHE A 182 5.90 -1.61 24.64
N PHE A 183 4.76 -2.30 24.73
CA PHE A 183 3.78 -2.07 25.79
C PHE A 183 4.31 -2.44 27.17
N THR A 184 4.98 -3.59 27.29
CA THR A 184 5.58 -3.97 28.57
C THR A 184 6.68 -3.00 28.95
N GLY A 185 7.55 -2.63 28.01
CA GLY A 185 8.68 -1.74 28.25
C GLY A 185 8.26 -0.34 28.68
N TYR A 186 7.21 0.21 28.07
CA TYR A 186 6.66 1.51 28.44
C TYR A 186 6.08 1.54 29.87
N THR A 187 5.49 0.45 30.34
CA THR A 187 4.82 0.43 31.66
C THR A 187 5.75 0.08 32.83
N GLN A 188 6.89 -0.58 32.62
CA GLN A 188 7.75 -1.08 33.71
C GLN A 188 8.21 0.00 34.70
N SER A 189 8.35 1.24 34.25
CA SER A 189 8.80 2.36 35.10
C SER A 189 7.68 2.98 35.95
N ALA A 190 6.41 2.70 35.65
CA ALA A 190 5.26 3.37 36.24
C ALA A 190 4.38 2.46 37.11
N ALA A 191 4.20 1.19 36.73
CA ALA A 191 3.30 0.29 37.44
C ALA A 191 3.62 -1.21 37.21
N ASN A 192 3.19 -2.05 38.16
CA ASN A 192 3.13 -3.50 37.95
C ASN A 192 1.91 -3.84 37.08
N VAL A 193 2.14 -4.56 35.97
CA VAL A 193 1.10 -4.88 35.00
C VAL A 193 0.42 -6.19 35.34
N ALA A 194 -0.90 -6.17 35.48
CA ALA A 194 -1.74 -7.37 35.48
C ALA A 194 -2.47 -7.46 34.13
N PHE A 195 -2.33 -8.59 33.45
CA PHE A 195 -2.92 -8.78 32.12
C PHE A 195 -4.34 -9.34 32.20
N GLY A 196 -5.30 -8.59 31.67
CA GLY A 196 -6.67 -9.02 31.49
C GLY A 196 -6.83 -9.95 30.31
N LEU A 197 -7.48 -11.10 30.50
CA LEU A 197 -7.74 -12.03 29.40
C LEU A 197 -8.52 -11.33 28.27
N GLY A 198 -9.55 -10.55 28.60
CA GLY A 198 -10.43 -9.93 27.61
C GLY A 198 -9.70 -8.95 26.71
N GLU A 199 -8.98 -8.00 27.29
CA GLU A 199 -8.32 -6.89 26.59
C GLU A 199 -7.09 -7.38 25.82
N THR A 200 -6.19 -8.11 26.49
CA THR A 200 -4.96 -8.61 25.88
C THR A 200 -5.25 -9.60 24.76
N PHE A 201 -6.21 -10.51 24.97
CA PHE A 201 -6.57 -11.47 23.93
C PHE A 201 -7.33 -10.83 22.77
N ASN A 202 -8.12 -9.77 23.03
CA ASN A 202 -8.77 -9.00 21.96
C ASN A 202 -7.74 -8.37 21.02
N LEU A 203 -6.66 -7.80 21.57
CA LEU A 203 -5.56 -7.27 20.77
C LEU A 203 -4.93 -8.37 19.89
N ILE A 204 -4.59 -9.52 20.49
CA ILE A 204 -3.96 -10.65 19.76
C ILE A 204 -4.86 -11.10 18.60
N VAL A 205 -6.13 -11.39 18.89
CA VAL A 205 -7.08 -11.87 17.89
C VAL A 205 -7.32 -10.84 16.79
N LEU A 206 -7.52 -9.57 17.16
CA LEU A 206 -7.76 -8.50 16.20
C LEU A 206 -6.55 -8.32 15.30
N MET A 207 -5.33 -8.30 15.83
CA MET A 207 -4.12 -8.19 15.02
C MET A 207 -3.99 -9.35 14.04
N ILE A 208 -4.10 -10.61 14.48
CA ILE A 208 -3.97 -11.77 13.58
C ILE A 208 -5.01 -11.71 12.46
N GLY A 209 -6.28 -11.46 12.80
CA GLY A 209 -7.36 -11.40 11.81
C GLY A 209 -7.19 -10.22 10.85
N PHE A 210 -6.79 -9.07 11.38
CA PHE A 210 -6.65 -7.86 10.60
C PHE A 210 -5.47 -7.92 9.63
N PHE A 211 -4.34 -8.51 10.04
CA PHE A 211 -3.22 -8.74 9.12
C PHE A 211 -3.53 -9.79 8.06
N ALA A 212 -4.29 -10.85 8.38
CA ALA A 212 -4.78 -11.79 7.37
C ALA A 212 -5.61 -11.09 6.27
N LEU A 213 -6.43 -10.11 6.66
CA LEU A 213 -7.22 -9.27 5.75
C LEU A 213 -6.36 -8.26 4.98
N ILE A 214 -5.45 -7.54 5.66
CA ILE A 214 -4.54 -6.56 5.05
C ILE A 214 -3.66 -7.20 3.99
N PHE A 215 -3.21 -8.43 4.21
CA PHE A 215 -2.43 -9.16 3.22
C PHE A 215 -3.22 -9.54 1.97
N GLN A 216 -4.54 -9.32 1.92
CA GLN A 216 -5.32 -9.41 0.68
C GLN A 216 -5.20 -8.17 -0.20
N ILE A 217 -4.66 -7.04 0.30
CA ILE A 217 -4.51 -5.79 -0.48
C ILE A 217 -3.79 -6.02 -1.83
N PRO A 218 -2.64 -6.73 -1.91
CA PRO A 218 -1.98 -7.02 -3.18
C PRO A 218 -2.89 -7.74 -4.17
N LEU A 219 -3.64 -8.73 -3.69
CA LEU A 219 -4.58 -9.50 -4.50
C LEU A 219 -5.71 -8.61 -5.01
N LEU A 220 -6.29 -7.77 -4.15
CA LEU A 220 -7.37 -6.84 -4.52
C LEU A 220 -6.91 -5.81 -5.57
N VAL A 221 -5.71 -5.25 -5.39
CA VAL A 221 -5.11 -4.31 -6.36
C VAL A 221 -4.87 -5.00 -7.71
N MET A 222 -4.30 -6.21 -7.70
CA MET A 222 -4.05 -6.99 -8.90
C MET A 222 -5.35 -7.30 -9.66
N LEU A 223 -6.38 -7.76 -8.95
CA LEU A 223 -7.68 -8.04 -9.53
C LEU A 223 -8.34 -6.78 -10.10
N ALA A 224 -8.28 -5.64 -9.39
CA ALA A 224 -8.86 -4.39 -9.86
C ALA A 224 -8.21 -3.90 -11.16
N ILE A 225 -6.89 -4.06 -11.31
CA ILE A 225 -6.18 -3.69 -12.54
C ILE A 225 -6.51 -4.66 -13.66
N MET A 226 -6.56 -5.95 -13.36
CA MET A 226 -6.81 -7.00 -14.35
C MET A 226 -8.22 -6.94 -14.93
N MET A 227 -9.22 -6.61 -14.12
CA MET A 227 -10.60 -6.41 -14.54
C MET A 227 -10.85 -5.04 -15.20
N GLY A 228 -9.79 -4.23 -15.37
CA GLY A 228 -9.92 -2.90 -15.98
C GLY A 228 -10.63 -1.85 -15.11
N LEU A 229 -10.94 -2.15 -13.84
CA LEU A 229 -11.55 -1.19 -12.91
C LEU A 229 -10.63 0.00 -12.62
N THR A 230 -9.32 -0.22 -12.67
CA THR A 230 -8.31 0.82 -12.44
C THR A 230 -7.04 0.54 -13.24
N THR A 231 -6.14 1.53 -13.30
CA THR A 231 -4.83 1.39 -13.94
C THR A 231 -3.71 1.65 -12.93
N GLU A 232 -2.53 1.07 -13.18
CA GLU A 232 -1.33 1.31 -12.36
C GLU A 232 -0.96 2.80 -12.30
N GLN A 233 -1.17 3.54 -13.39
CA GLN A 233 -0.98 4.98 -13.43
C GLN A 233 -1.98 5.71 -12.53
N TRP A 234 -3.27 5.36 -12.62
CA TRP A 234 -4.33 5.94 -11.81
C TRP A 234 -4.09 5.75 -10.30
N LEU A 235 -3.64 4.56 -9.89
CA LEU A 235 -3.29 4.24 -8.50
C LEU A 235 -2.06 5.02 -8.03
N THR A 236 -1.05 5.14 -8.89
CA THR A 236 0.19 5.87 -8.59
C THR A 236 -0.06 7.36 -8.36
N GLU A 237 -0.86 7.98 -9.24
CA GLU A 237 -1.20 9.40 -9.13
C GLU A 237 -1.98 9.71 -7.83
N ARG A 238 -2.73 8.72 -7.33
CA ARG A 238 -3.59 8.83 -6.14
C ARG A 238 -3.02 8.18 -4.89
N ARG A 239 -1.73 7.81 -4.87
CA ARG A 239 -1.10 7.11 -3.72
C ARG A 239 -1.34 7.80 -2.38
N LEU A 240 -1.34 9.13 -2.34
CA LEU A 240 -1.56 9.89 -1.10
C LEU A 240 -2.97 9.68 -0.52
N TYR A 241 -3.97 9.47 -1.38
CA TYR A 241 -5.33 9.13 -0.92
C TYR A 241 -5.38 7.72 -0.35
N PHE A 242 -4.69 6.76 -0.98
CA PHE A 242 -4.57 5.40 -0.44
C PHE A 242 -3.82 5.36 0.88
N TRP A 243 -2.69 6.07 0.99
CA TRP A 243 -1.94 6.15 2.25
C TRP A 243 -2.77 6.79 3.36
N GLY A 244 -3.48 7.89 3.04
CA GLY A 244 -4.42 8.53 3.97
C GLY A 244 -5.52 7.56 4.40
N GLY A 245 -6.16 6.87 3.44
CA GLY A 245 -7.20 5.88 3.73
C GLY A 245 -6.70 4.71 4.58
N PHE A 246 -5.53 4.16 4.28
CA PHE A 246 -4.92 3.09 5.07
C PHE A 246 -4.58 3.55 6.49
N ALA A 247 -4.03 4.76 6.64
CA ALA A 247 -3.81 5.34 7.95
C ALA A 247 -5.14 5.50 8.69
N THR A 248 -6.16 6.07 8.07
CA THR A 248 -7.49 6.22 8.69
C THR A 248 -8.06 4.89 9.17
N VAL A 249 -8.04 3.86 8.31
CA VAL A 249 -8.51 2.53 8.68
C VAL A 249 -7.68 1.97 9.85
N ALA A 250 -6.35 2.07 9.80
CA ALA A 250 -5.49 1.57 10.86
C ALA A 250 -5.79 2.22 12.23
N PHE A 251 -5.96 3.55 12.26
CA PHE A 251 -6.24 4.30 13.49
C PHE A 251 -7.67 4.10 14.01
N ILE A 252 -8.65 3.79 13.16
CA ILE A 252 -10.03 3.51 13.59
C ILE A 252 -10.17 2.11 14.19
N PHE A 253 -9.55 1.12 13.55
CA PHE A 253 -9.74 -0.29 13.91
C PHE A 253 -8.76 -0.80 14.97
N SER A 254 -7.65 -0.08 15.23
CA SER A 254 -6.71 -0.47 16.28
C SER A 254 -7.17 0.04 17.65
N PRO A 255 -7.36 -0.83 18.66
CA PRO A 255 -7.76 -0.43 20.00
C PRO A 255 -6.62 0.17 20.84
N ASP A 256 -5.45 0.41 20.24
CA ASP A 256 -4.24 0.91 20.90
C ASP A 256 -4.19 2.45 20.91
N PRO A 257 -4.26 3.09 22.10
CA PRO A 257 -4.19 4.55 22.22
C PRO A 257 -2.78 5.12 22.08
N THR A 258 -1.73 4.28 22.14
CA THR A 258 -0.32 4.74 22.04
C THR A 258 0.07 5.11 20.61
N GLY A 259 -0.67 4.59 19.62
CA GLY A 259 -0.39 4.77 18.21
C GLY A 259 0.57 3.72 17.63
N MET A 260 1.25 2.91 18.44
CA MET A 260 2.25 1.94 17.94
C MET A 260 1.63 0.91 16.99
N ALA A 261 0.55 0.25 17.39
CA ALA A 261 -0.16 -0.71 16.56
C ALA A 261 -0.75 -0.10 15.27
N PRO A 262 -1.52 1.00 15.31
CA PRO A 262 -2.05 1.58 14.07
C PRO A 262 -0.94 2.10 13.13
N PHE A 263 0.20 2.58 13.65
CA PHE A 263 1.34 2.95 12.78
C PHE A 263 1.94 1.73 12.06
N LEU A 264 2.18 0.61 12.76
CA LEU A 264 2.71 -0.61 12.15
C LEU A 264 1.75 -1.18 11.09
N VAL A 265 0.46 -1.19 11.42
CA VAL A 265 -0.62 -1.60 10.51
C VAL A 265 -0.63 -0.72 9.25
N ALA A 266 -0.68 0.61 9.40
CA ALA A 266 -0.69 1.54 8.28
C ALA A 266 0.56 1.40 7.41
N MET A 267 1.74 1.29 8.03
CA MET A 267 3.00 1.07 7.34
C MET A 267 2.97 -0.23 6.53
N THR A 268 2.41 -1.31 7.09
CA THR A 268 2.29 -2.59 6.39
C THR A 268 1.35 -2.48 5.20
N MET A 269 0.18 -1.85 5.36
CA MET A 269 -0.77 -1.63 4.27
C MET A 269 -0.16 -0.81 3.12
N ILE A 270 0.54 0.28 3.46
CA ILE A 270 1.25 1.12 2.49
C ILE A 270 2.35 0.31 1.80
N GLY A 271 3.13 -0.46 2.57
CA GLY A 271 4.20 -1.31 2.04
C GLY A 271 3.69 -2.37 1.07
N LEU A 272 2.58 -3.03 1.38
CA LEU A 272 1.93 -4.00 0.48
C LEU A 272 1.40 -3.34 -0.79
N PHE A 273 0.76 -2.18 -0.68
CA PHE A 273 0.24 -1.44 -1.82
C PHE A 273 1.37 -0.96 -2.75
N GLU A 274 2.37 -0.26 -2.22
CA GLU A 274 3.51 0.22 -3.00
C GLU A 274 4.36 -0.94 -3.54
N GLY A 275 4.51 -2.02 -2.76
CA GLY A 275 5.17 -3.25 -3.20
C GLY A 275 4.46 -3.89 -4.39
N THR A 276 3.12 -3.90 -4.39
CA THR A 276 2.32 -4.41 -5.50
C THR A 276 2.50 -3.55 -6.76
N LEU A 277 2.42 -2.22 -6.63
CA LEU A 277 2.69 -1.31 -7.76
C LEU A 277 4.13 -1.45 -8.29
N GLY A 278 5.11 -1.64 -7.39
CA GLY A 278 6.50 -1.90 -7.73
C GLY A 278 6.67 -3.21 -8.51
N LEU A 279 6.05 -4.30 -8.05
CA LEU A 279 6.07 -5.60 -8.71
C LEU A 279 5.43 -5.54 -10.11
N LEU A 280 4.32 -4.83 -10.24
CA LEU A 280 3.65 -4.61 -11.53
C LEU A 280 4.52 -3.84 -12.52
N ARG A 281 5.22 -2.80 -12.04
CA ARG A 281 6.19 -2.07 -12.85
C ARG A 281 7.36 -2.94 -13.27
N TRP A 282 7.82 -3.83 -12.40
CA TRP A 282 8.88 -4.76 -12.72
C TRP A 282 8.43 -5.78 -13.77
N THR A 283 7.24 -6.35 -13.61
CA THR A 283 6.65 -7.35 -14.53
C THR A 283 6.30 -6.75 -15.89
N LYS A 284 5.84 -5.50 -15.97
CA LYS A 284 5.62 -4.80 -17.26
C LYS A 284 6.91 -4.38 -17.96
N ARG A 285 8.07 -4.53 -17.30
CA ARG A 285 9.38 -4.16 -17.83
C ARG A 285 10.06 -5.39 -18.39
N ASP A 286 9.49 -5.97 -19.44
CA ASP A 286 10.09 -7.09 -20.21
C ASP A 286 11.36 -6.70 -20.99
N SER A 287 12.03 -5.62 -20.61
CA SER A 287 13.41 -5.38 -21.01
C SER A 287 14.18 -4.81 -19.82
N LEU A 288 15.19 -5.56 -19.37
CA LEU A 288 16.25 -5.08 -18.46
C LEU A 288 16.90 -3.77 -18.97
N TRP A 289 16.77 -3.48 -20.26
CA TRP A 289 17.26 -2.28 -20.91
C TRP A 289 16.24 -1.13 -20.90
N PRO A 290 16.61 0.08 -20.45
CA PRO A 290 15.76 1.26 -20.54
C PRO A 290 15.35 1.54 -22.00
N ALA A 291 14.15 2.09 -22.21
CA ALA A 291 13.72 2.47 -23.55
C ALA A 291 14.66 3.54 -24.14
N PRO A 292 15.06 3.44 -25.43
CA PRO A 292 16.00 4.38 -26.05
C PRO A 292 15.48 5.82 -25.97
N ALA A 293 14.19 6.05 -26.17
CA ALA A 293 13.57 7.37 -26.03
C ALA A 293 13.67 7.95 -24.60
N ALA A 294 13.66 7.10 -23.57
CA ALA A 294 13.80 7.52 -22.18
C ALA A 294 15.27 7.85 -21.82
N LEU A 295 16.24 7.17 -22.45
CA LEU A 295 17.67 7.49 -22.32
C LEU A 295 18.02 8.77 -23.10
N GLU A 296 17.44 8.96 -24.28
CA GLU A 296 17.63 10.17 -25.09
C GLU A 296 17.18 11.43 -24.36
N LYS A 297 16.04 11.37 -23.67
CA LYS A 297 15.56 12.48 -22.83
C LYS A 297 16.53 12.84 -21.69
N ARG A 298 17.41 11.90 -21.29
CA ARG A 298 18.42 12.08 -20.24
C ARG A 298 19.80 12.48 -20.77
N ARG A 299 19.99 12.62 -22.09
CA ARG A 299 21.22 13.17 -22.69
C ARG A 299 21.73 14.45 -22.02
N PRO A 300 20.91 15.51 -21.78
CA PRO A 300 21.43 16.74 -21.19
C PRO A 300 21.95 16.55 -19.76
N THR A 301 21.32 15.68 -18.97
CA THR A 301 21.80 15.38 -17.61
C THR A 301 23.04 14.49 -17.62
N ALA A 302 23.14 13.56 -18.57
CA ALA A 302 24.33 12.73 -18.74
C ALA A 302 25.55 13.57 -19.14
N TRP A 303 25.34 14.59 -19.99
CA TRP A 303 26.39 15.55 -20.37
C TRP A 303 26.85 16.40 -19.19
N LEU A 304 25.92 16.88 -18.36
CA LEU A 304 26.25 17.61 -17.15
C LEU A 304 27.03 16.74 -16.15
N LEU A 305 26.63 15.48 -15.95
CA LEU A 305 27.33 14.55 -15.08
C LEU A 305 28.71 14.18 -15.62
N ALA A 306 28.86 13.92 -16.92
CA ALA A 306 30.14 13.64 -17.54
C ALA A 306 31.09 14.85 -17.44
N GLY A 307 30.56 16.07 -17.65
CA GLY A 307 31.31 17.31 -17.46
C GLY A 307 31.73 17.50 -16.00
N LEU A 308 30.86 17.18 -15.05
CA LEU A 308 31.15 17.24 -13.62
C LEU A 308 32.20 16.21 -13.21
N VAL A 309 32.10 14.96 -13.68
CA VAL A 309 33.11 13.91 -13.46
C VAL A 309 34.45 14.30 -14.06
N GLY A 310 34.45 14.85 -15.28
CA GLY A 310 35.66 15.40 -15.92
C GLY A 310 36.28 16.54 -15.13
N TYR A 311 35.47 17.48 -14.65
CA TYR A 311 35.91 18.59 -13.81
C TYR A 311 36.50 18.09 -12.49
N LEU A 312 35.83 17.15 -11.81
CA LEU A 312 36.28 16.53 -10.56
C LEU A 312 37.59 15.73 -10.72
N ALA A 313 37.82 15.14 -11.88
CA ALA A 313 39.05 14.41 -12.18
C ALA A 313 40.20 15.32 -12.68
N SER A 314 39.90 16.58 -13.04
CA SER A 314 40.86 17.51 -13.64
C SER A 314 41.66 18.30 -12.62
N SER A 315 42.85 18.73 -13.01
CA SER A 315 43.69 19.67 -12.26
C SER A 315 43.17 21.12 -12.25
N ILE A 316 41.90 21.37 -12.60
CA ILE A 316 41.33 22.72 -12.61
C ILE A 316 41.05 23.15 -11.17
N PRO A 317 41.53 24.32 -10.70
CA PRO A 317 41.33 24.73 -9.33
C PRO A 317 39.85 24.93 -9.01
N VAL A 318 39.43 24.37 -7.87
CA VAL A 318 38.10 24.61 -7.30
C VAL A 318 37.96 26.09 -6.93
N PRO A 319 36.82 26.76 -7.20
CA PRO A 319 36.60 28.13 -6.78
C PRO A 319 36.95 28.36 -5.30
N PRO A 320 37.57 29.52 -4.97
CA PRO A 320 37.83 29.85 -3.57
C PRO A 320 36.51 29.92 -2.81
N GLY A 321 36.48 29.36 -1.60
CA GLY A 321 35.33 29.48 -0.71
C GLY A 321 35.14 30.92 -0.27
N TYR A 322 33.91 31.31 0.06
CA TYR A 322 33.60 32.70 0.42
C TYR A 322 33.66 32.95 1.94
N ILE A 323 33.81 31.92 2.78
CA ILE A 323 33.88 32.07 4.25
C ILE A 323 34.95 33.08 4.66
N SER A 324 36.13 33.02 4.03
CA SER A 324 37.25 33.92 4.32
C SER A 324 37.00 35.37 3.91
N ARG A 325 35.87 35.67 3.27
CA ARG A 325 35.42 37.02 2.91
C ARG A 325 34.29 37.53 3.81
N LEU A 326 33.80 36.72 4.75
CA LEU A 326 32.79 37.16 5.72
C LEU A 326 33.43 38.08 6.78
N PRO A 327 32.70 39.08 7.30
CA PRO A 327 33.18 39.92 8.40
C PRO A 327 33.55 39.07 9.63
N THR A 328 34.68 39.38 10.27
CA THR A 328 35.17 38.69 11.48
C THR A 328 34.13 38.48 12.60
N PRO A 329 33.26 39.46 12.96
CA PRO A 329 32.25 39.22 14.00
C PRO A 329 31.22 38.15 13.63
N VAL A 330 30.98 37.92 12.33
CA VAL A 330 30.07 36.87 11.86
C VAL A 330 30.72 35.49 12.00
N ILE A 331 32.01 35.39 11.71
CA ILE A 331 32.77 34.14 11.86
C ILE A 331 32.85 33.75 13.34
N ASP A 332 33.12 34.71 14.22
CA ASP A 332 33.23 34.48 15.67
C ASP A 332 31.88 34.09 16.31
N ALA A 333 30.78 34.69 15.85
CA ALA A 333 29.43 34.32 16.29
C ALA A 333 29.01 32.91 15.81
N LEU A 334 29.46 32.50 14.62
CA LEU A 334 29.22 31.15 14.10
C LEU A 334 30.10 30.11 14.78
N ALA A 335 31.32 30.50 15.17
CA ALA A 335 32.25 29.65 15.91
C ALA A 335 31.77 29.39 17.34
N SER A 336 31.27 30.40 18.04
CA SER A 336 30.81 30.28 19.43
C SER A 336 29.56 29.40 19.58
N ALA A 337 28.81 29.19 18.50
CA ALA A 337 27.65 28.31 18.47
C ALA A 337 27.97 26.88 17.97
N ASP A 338 29.24 26.56 17.65
CA ASP A 338 29.68 25.29 17.01
C ASP A 338 29.00 24.99 15.66
N LEU A 339 28.43 26.02 15.03
CA LEU A 339 27.72 25.89 13.74
C LEU A 339 28.67 25.85 12.54
N LEU A 340 29.96 26.13 12.71
CA LEU A 340 30.94 26.15 11.61
C LEU A 340 31.03 24.82 10.84
N SER A 341 30.89 23.69 11.54
CA SER A 341 30.90 22.35 10.94
C SER A 341 29.61 22.05 10.16
N ALA A 342 28.47 22.61 10.60
CA ALA A 342 27.15 22.44 10.01
C ALA A 342 26.76 23.54 8.99
N MET A 343 27.61 24.56 8.80
CA MET A 343 27.39 25.70 7.91
C MET A 343 26.92 25.34 6.49
N PRO A 344 27.45 24.28 5.83
CA PRO A 344 27.01 23.95 4.49
C PRO A 344 25.54 23.58 4.41
N LEU A 345 25.04 22.87 5.42
CA LEU A 345 23.64 22.49 5.53
C LEU A 345 22.78 23.70 5.89
N VAL A 346 23.24 24.54 6.80
CA VAL A 346 22.50 25.74 7.25
C VAL A 346 22.33 26.75 6.12
N ILE A 347 23.37 27.01 5.33
CA ILE A 347 23.31 27.96 4.21
C ILE A 347 22.46 27.39 3.07
N ALA A 348 22.62 26.10 2.75
CA ALA A 348 21.76 25.44 1.77
C ALA A 348 20.28 25.51 2.19
N LEU A 349 19.99 25.24 3.47
CA LEU A 349 18.65 25.34 4.04
C LEU A 349 18.12 26.78 3.96
N LEU A 350 18.92 27.79 4.33
CA LEU A 350 18.51 29.19 4.29
C LEU A 350 18.15 29.64 2.86
N VAL A 351 18.95 29.26 1.86
CA VAL A 351 18.66 29.57 0.45
C VAL A 351 17.39 28.87 -0.02
N VAL A 352 17.19 27.60 0.34
CA VAL A 352 15.97 26.85 0.00
C VAL A 352 14.75 27.47 0.68
N VAL A 353 14.82 27.77 1.97
CA VAL A 353 13.72 28.38 2.74
C VAL A 353 13.39 29.77 2.20
N ALA A 354 14.39 30.60 1.89
CA ALA A 354 14.17 31.91 1.29
C ALA A 354 13.50 31.80 -0.10
N PHE A 355 13.91 30.83 -0.92
CA PHE A 355 13.29 30.57 -2.21
C PHE A 355 11.84 30.09 -2.06
N GLU A 356 11.57 29.12 -1.19
CA GLU A 356 10.22 28.61 -0.93
C GLU A 356 9.30 29.69 -0.32
N ALA A 357 9.81 30.52 0.58
CA ALA A 357 9.08 31.68 1.10
C ALA A 357 8.74 32.68 -0.02
N THR A 358 9.67 32.94 -0.93
CA THR A 358 9.44 33.79 -2.11
C THR A 358 8.39 33.18 -3.04
N VAL A 359 8.45 31.86 -3.27
CA VAL A 359 7.44 31.13 -4.04
C VAL A 359 6.08 31.23 -3.37
N TYR A 360 5.99 31.05 -2.05
CA TYR A 360 4.77 31.16 -1.28
C TYR A 360 4.15 32.56 -1.40
N VAL A 361 4.92 33.62 -1.15
CA VAL A 361 4.47 35.01 -1.28
C VAL A 361 4.02 35.33 -2.71
N LEU A 362 4.76 34.87 -3.73
CA LEU A 362 4.39 35.10 -5.13
C LEU A 362 3.19 34.26 -5.58
N THR A 363 2.94 33.11 -4.94
CA THR A 363 1.73 32.31 -5.21
C THR A 363 0.47 33.00 -4.66
N GLN A 364 0.60 33.75 -3.56
CA GLN A 364 -0.46 34.62 -3.03
C GLN A 364 -0.84 35.73 -4.04
N ALA A 365 0.13 36.23 -4.82
CA ALA A 365 -0.04 37.35 -5.76
C ALA A 365 -0.68 36.98 -7.12
N ARG A 366 -1.22 35.76 -7.29
CA ARG A 366 -2.02 35.28 -8.44
C ARG A 366 -1.37 35.42 -9.85
N ARG A 367 -0.04 35.59 -9.95
CA ARG A 367 0.69 35.65 -11.24
C ARG A 367 1.09 34.25 -11.75
N TRP A 368 0.21 33.62 -12.54
CA TRP A 368 0.37 32.25 -13.03
C TRP A 368 1.65 31.99 -13.84
N THR A 369 2.12 32.97 -14.63
CA THR A 369 3.33 32.84 -15.45
C THR A 369 4.59 32.73 -14.59
N VAL A 370 4.68 33.54 -13.54
CA VAL A 370 5.82 33.55 -12.61
C VAL A 370 5.88 32.24 -11.81
N ARG A 371 4.72 31.73 -11.38
CA ARG A 371 4.62 30.45 -10.67
C ARG A 371 5.12 29.27 -11.53
N ARG A 372 4.74 29.20 -12.82
CA ARG A 372 5.24 28.15 -13.73
C ARG A 372 6.75 28.23 -13.93
N LEU A 373 7.29 29.45 -14.03
CA LEU A 373 8.74 29.66 -14.18
C LEU A 373 9.50 29.22 -12.91
N LEU A 374 9.01 29.60 -11.73
CA LEU A 374 9.62 29.24 -10.45
C LEU A 374 9.60 27.72 -10.19
N ILE A 375 8.50 27.02 -10.53
CA ILE A 375 8.43 25.56 -10.40
C ILE A 375 9.42 24.88 -11.35
N LYS A 376 9.62 25.40 -12.56
CA LYS A 376 10.61 24.86 -13.51
C LYS A 376 12.05 25.05 -13.02
N ILE A 377 12.35 26.17 -12.36
CA ILE A 377 13.71 26.52 -11.90
C ILE A 377 14.01 25.96 -10.50
N ARG A 378 12.99 25.50 -9.75
CA ARG A 378 13.11 24.96 -8.38
C ARG A 378 14.24 23.94 -8.22
N GLY A 379 14.33 22.97 -9.12
CA GLY A 379 15.40 21.96 -9.09
C GLY A 379 16.81 22.55 -9.27
N ALA A 380 16.95 23.56 -10.13
CA ALA A 380 18.23 24.26 -10.33
C ALA A 380 18.62 25.09 -9.10
N VAL A 381 17.66 25.71 -8.42
CA VAL A 381 17.90 26.48 -7.18
C VAL A 381 18.32 25.57 -6.03
N TRP A 382 17.71 24.39 -5.92
CA TRP A 382 18.11 23.42 -4.90
C TRP A 382 19.55 22.92 -5.13
N LEU A 383 19.92 22.63 -6.39
CA LEU A 383 21.30 22.29 -6.74
C LEU A 383 22.26 23.45 -6.45
N ALA A 384 21.89 24.68 -6.82
CA ALA A 384 22.69 25.87 -6.52
C ALA A 384 22.85 26.09 -5.00
N ALA A 385 21.82 25.83 -4.20
CA ALA A 385 21.86 25.93 -2.74
C ALA A 385 22.84 24.93 -2.12
N VAL A 386 22.87 23.69 -2.62
CA VAL A 386 23.84 22.67 -2.20
C VAL A 386 25.26 23.08 -2.58
N VAL A 387 25.48 23.60 -3.79
CA VAL A 387 26.80 24.09 -4.25
C VAL A 387 27.25 25.31 -3.43
N LEU A 388 26.36 26.26 -3.16
CA LEU A 388 26.61 27.43 -2.32
C LEU A 388 26.95 27.02 -0.89
N GLY A 389 26.15 26.14 -0.28
CA GLY A 389 26.44 25.60 1.04
C GLY A 389 27.81 24.90 1.08
N TYR A 390 28.13 24.10 0.07
CA TYR A 390 29.41 23.40 -0.03
C TYR A 390 30.61 24.37 -0.15
N LEU A 391 30.49 25.42 -0.97
CA LEU A 391 31.52 26.48 -1.09
C LEU A 391 31.71 27.27 0.23
N GLY A 392 30.74 27.17 1.14
CA GLY A 392 30.78 27.67 2.51
C GLY A 392 31.26 26.66 3.56
N SER A 393 31.88 25.54 3.18
CA SER A 393 32.43 24.55 4.12
C SER A 393 33.89 24.85 4.52
N PRO A 394 34.24 24.80 5.83
CA PRO A 394 35.64 24.89 6.28
C PRO A 394 36.46 23.64 5.88
N ASN A 395 35.84 22.46 5.94
CA ASN A 395 36.43 21.16 5.59
C ASN A 395 35.84 20.66 4.27
N ALA A 396 36.38 21.17 3.17
CA ALA A 396 35.91 20.79 1.84
C ALA A 396 36.42 19.38 1.46
N ILE A 397 35.61 18.34 1.68
CA ILE A 397 35.91 16.94 1.32
C ILE A 397 36.32 16.80 -0.16
N LEU A 398 35.76 17.61 -1.06
CA LEU A 398 36.21 17.62 -2.46
C LEU A 398 37.63 18.19 -2.57
N ARG A 399 38.05 19.20 -1.79
CA ARG A 399 39.43 19.72 -1.85
C ARG A 399 40.46 18.63 -1.51
N THR A 400 40.19 17.77 -0.53
CA THR A 400 41.04 16.62 -0.20
C THR A 400 40.97 15.51 -1.25
N ALA A 401 39.78 15.25 -1.83
CA ALA A 401 39.64 14.30 -2.93
C ALA A 401 40.38 14.75 -4.21
N PHE A 402 40.34 16.04 -4.55
CA PHE A 402 41.05 16.62 -5.69
C PHE A 402 42.58 16.55 -5.54
N THR A 403 43.12 16.65 -4.30
CA THR A 403 44.57 16.46 -4.10
C THR A 403 45.01 15.02 -4.30
N THR A 404 44.09 14.04 -4.21
CA THR A 404 44.38 12.61 -4.46
C THR A 404 44.22 12.20 -5.92
N VAL A 405 43.33 12.86 -6.68
CA VAL A 405 43.06 12.58 -8.09
C VAL A 405 43.45 13.81 -8.92
N ASN A 406 44.72 13.91 -9.29
CA ASN A 406 45.28 15.03 -10.04
C ASN A 406 45.66 14.60 -11.47
N LEU A 407 44.66 14.34 -12.31
CA LEU A 407 44.92 13.97 -13.71
C LEU A 407 45.17 15.23 -14.56
N PRO A 408 46.17 15.19 -15.47
CA PRO A 408 46.35 16.23 -16.48
C PRO A 408 45.04 16.53 -17.23
N THR A 409 44.84 17.79 -17.65
CA THR A 409 43.60 18.25 -18.29
C THR A 409 43.20 17.40 -19.50
N ARG A 410 44.18 16.92 -20.27
CA ARG A 410 43.96 16.03 -21.42
C ARG A 410 43.36 14.68 -21.01
N THR A 411 43.87 14.08 -19.94
CA THR A 411 43.36 12.79 -19.44
C THR A 411 41.99 12.94 -18.77
N ALA A 412 41.72 14.05 -18.10
CA ALA A 412 40.39 14.32 -17.52
C ALA A 412 39.31 14.52 -18.60
N LEU A 413 39.66 15.19 -19.72
CA LEU A 413 38.79 15.29 -20.89
C LEU A 413 38.55 13.92 -21.55
N LEU A 414 39.56 13.05 -21.59
CA LEU A 414 39.39 11.68 -22.06
C LEU A 414 38.48 10.85 -21.15
N VAL A 415 38.53 11.04 -19.83
CA VAL A 415 37.61 10.38 -18.88
C VAL A 415 36.17 10.88 -19.09
N ALA A 416 35.97 12.19 -19.22
CA ALA A 416 34.65 12.76 -19.54
C ALA A 416 34.12 12.22 -20.88
N GLY A 417 34.97 12.19 -21.91
CA GLY A 417 34.66 11.62 -23.21
C GLY A 417 34.31 10.13 -23.13
N ALA A 418 35.08 9.33 -22.37
CA ALA A 418 34.82 7.91 -22.18
C ALA A 418 33.49 7.65 -21.46
N THR A 419 33.13 8.47 -20.47
CA THR A 419 31.81 8.37 -19.81
C THR A 419 30.65 8.72 -20.75
N LEU A 420 30.84 9.68 -21.65
CA LEU A 420 29.87 10.01 -22.69
C LEU A 420 29.74 8.88 -23.73
N VAL A 421 30.87 8.33 -24.19
CA VAL A 421 30.88 7.19 -25.12
C VAL A 421 30.23 5.97 -24.49
N ALA A 422 30.48 5.70 -23.20
CA ALA A 422 29.81 4.63 -22.47
C ALA A 422 28.29 4.86 -22.40
N PHE A 423 27.85 6.10 -22.14
CA PHE A 423 26.43 6.44 -22.15
C PHE A 423 25.79 6.28 -23.55
N GLU A 424 26.42 6.78 -24.61
CA GLU A 424 25.94 6.59 -25.99
C GLU A 424 25.97 5.12 -26.41
N ALA A 425 26.95 4.33 -25.95
CA ALA A 425 27.00 2.88 -26.17
C ALA A 425 25.83 2.17 -25.47
N THR A 426 25.42 2.61 -24.28
CA THR A 426 24.22 2.06 -23.63
C THR A 426 22.94 2.37 -24.40
N ILE A 427 22.85 3.55 -25.05
CA ILE A 427 21.74 3.88 -25.95
C ILE A 427 21.77 2.96 -27.17
N PHE A 428 22.93 2.80 -27.80
CA PHE A 428 23.10 1.95 -28.98
C PHE A 428 22.73 0.48 -28.70
N VAL A 429 23.24 -0.09 -27.61
CA VAL A 429 22.91 -1.46 -27.21
C VAL A 429 21.43 -1.59 -26.84
N SER A 430 20.82 -0.57 -26.22
CA SER A 430 19.38 -0.57 -25.93
C SER A 430 18.50 -0.61 -27.19
N ARG A 431 18.95 0.00 -28.31
CA ARG A 431 18.28 -0.06 -29.61
C ARG A 431 18.46 -1.44 -30.26
N ALA A 432 19.70 -1.93 -30.28
CA ALA A 432 20.04 -3.24 -30.86
C ALA A 432 19.30 -4.41 -30.17
N VAL A 433 19.10 -4.34 -28.85
CA VAL A 433 18.35 -5.37 -28.08
C VAL A 433 16.85 -5.33 -28.36
N ARG A 434 16.30 -4.18 -28.78
CA ARG A 434 14.86 -3.99 -29.03
C ARG A 434 14.46 -4.09 -30.50
N GLY A 435 15.42 -4.19 -31.42
CA GLY A 435 15.16 -4.32 -32.86
C GLY A 435 14.79 -3.02 -33.57
N ASP A 436 15.11 -1.87 -32.96
CA ASP A 436 14.91 -0.51 -33.52
C ASP A 436 16.16 0.00 -34.26
#